data_AF-A0AAE9YGX3-F1
#
_entry.id   AF-A0AAE9YGX3-F1
#
_cell.length_a   1.000
_cell.length_b   1.000
_cell.length_c   1.000
_cell.angle_alpha   90.00
_cell.angle_beta   90.00
_cell.angle_gamma   90.00
#
_symmetry.space_group_name_H-M   'P 1'
#
loop_
_entity.id
_entity.type
_entity.pdbx_description
1 polymer ?
#
loop_
_entity_poly.entity_id
_entity_poly.type
_entity_poly.pdbx_seq_one_letter_code
_entity_poly.pdbx_strand_id
1 'polypeptide(L)' 'MSINYHYQTDVVVLIKHYLEEHPQSEDTIKGITQWWVKQQKFADSLIAVDNALKILAMQGDVCSVERNNKTYYRLTKSK' A
#
# COMPACT_ATOMS: atom_id res chain seq x y z
N MET A 1 -13.46 24.65 -4.00
CA MET A 1 -13.37 23.43 -3.17
C MET A 1 -13.99 22.29 -3.96
N SER A 2 -13.15 21.53 -4.68
CA SER A 2 -13.57 20.51 -5.64
C SER A 2 -12.98 19.15 -5.27
N ILE A 3 -12.99 18.82 -3.97
CA ILE A 3 -12.19 17.71 -3.43
C ILE A 3 -12.98 16.38 -3.46
N ASN A 4 -14.28 16.39 -3.72
CA ASN A 4 -15.12 15.20 -3.61
C ASN A 4 -15.28 14.35 -4.88
N TYR A 5 -14.98 14.88 -6.07
CA TYR A 5 -15.25 14.16 -7.32
C TYR A 5 -14.14 13.18 -7.72
N HIS A 6 -12.88 13.45 -7.33
CA HIS A 6 -11.75 12.57 -7.65
C HIS A 6 -11.78 11.27 -6.84
N TYR A 7 -12.03 11.39 -5.53
CA TYR A 7 -12.12 10.24 -4.62
C TYR A 7 -13.18 9.22 -5.07
N GLN A 8 -14.35 9.69 -5.51
CA GLN A 8 -15.42 8.82 -5.97
C GLN A 8 -15.05 8.11 -7.28
N THR A 9 -14.28 8.76 -8.16
CA THR A 9 -13.83 8.17 -9.43
C THR A 9 -12.76 7.10 -9.19
N ASP A 10 -11.83 7.35 -8.27
CA ASP A 10 -10.75 6.42 -7.93
C ASP A 10 -11.29 5.13 -7.30
N VAL A 11 -12.27 5.26 -6.40
CA VAL A 11 -12.92 4.09 -5.78
C VAL A 11 -13.71 3.26 -6.81
N VAL A 12 -14.36 3.90 -7.79
CA VAL A 12 -15.07 3.19 -8.87
C VAL A 12 -14.12 2.35 -9.71
N VAL A 13 -12.96 2.90 -10.11
CA VAL A 13 -11.94 2.16 -10.88
C VAL A 13 -11.40 0.98 -10.07
N LEU A 14 -11.13 1.18 -8.78
CA LEU A 14 -10.62 0.14 -7.89
C LEU A 14 -11.63 -1.00 -7.70
N ILE A 15 -12.90 -0.68 -7.44
CA ILE A 15 -13.96 -1.70 -7.28
C ILE A 15 -14.19 -2.44 -8.59
N LYS A 16 -14.17 -1.73 -9.73
CA LYS A 16 -14.28 -2.37 -11.05
C LYS A 16 -13.15 -3.37 -11.26
N HIS A 17 -11.90 -2.99 -10.98
CA HIS A 17 -10.74 -3.87 -11.12
C HIS A 17 -10.87 -5.11 -10.23
N TYR A 18 -11.28 -4.92 -8.97
CA TYR A 18 -11.54 -6.03 -8.05
C TYR A 18 -12.56 -7.04 -8.61
N LEU A 19 -13.69 -6.55 -9.15
CA LEU A 19 -14.71 -7.41 -9.74
C LEU A 19 -14.24 -8.10 -11.04
N GLU A 20 -13.37 -7.45 -11.81
CA GLU A 20 -12.74 -8.05 -13.00
C GLU A 20 -11.74 -9.17 -12.64
N GLU A 21 -10.98 -9.02 -11.55
CA GLU A 21 -10.07 -10.06 -11.03
C GLU A 21 -10.82 -11.22 -10.37
N HIS A 22 -12.05 -10.97 -9.91
CA HIS A 22 -12.90 -11.93 -9.21
C HIS A 22 -14.26 -12.14 -9.91
N PRO A 23 -14.29 -12.55 -11.19
CA PRO A 23 -15.51 -12.53 -12.02
C PRO A 23 -16.57 -13.57 -11.61
N GLN A 24 -16.20 -14.56 -10.79
CA GLN A 24 -17.13 -15.55 -10.21
C GLN A 24 -17.47 -15.26 -8.75
N SER A 25 -16.88 -14.22 -8.15
CA SER A 25 -17.17 -13.85 -6.78
C SER A 25 -18.43 -12.99 -6.76
N GLU A 26 -19.57 -13.62 -6.51
CA GLU A 26 -20.76 -12.91 -6.02
C GLU A 26 -20.46 -12.39 -4.61
N ASP A 27 -19.67 -11.33 -4.51
CA ASP A 27 -19.35 -10.70 -3.23
C ASP A 27 -20.40 -9.64 -2.88
N THR A 28 -20.64 -9.52 -1.57
CA THR A 28 -21.58 -8.56 -1.02
C THR A 28 -20.93 -7.19 -0.90
N ILE A 29 -21.75 -6.12 -0.82
CA ILE A 29 -21.25 -4.76 -0.51
C ILE A 29 -20.33 -4.77 0.72
N LYS A 30 -20.65 -5.59 1.74
CA LYS A 30 -19.85 -5.72 2.96
C LYS A 30 -18.48 -6.35 2.68
N GLY A 31 -18.41 -7.41 1.88
CA GLY A 31 -17.16 -8.07 1.51
C GLY A 31 -16.25 -7.16 0.68
N ILE A 32 -16.82 -6.51 -0.34
CA ILE A 32 -16.11 -5.52 -1.18
C ILE A 32 -15.58 -4.37 -0.33
N THR A 33 -16.38 -3.85 0.61
CA THR A 33 -15.95 -2.79 1.53
C THR A 33 -14.82 -3.27 2.44
N GLN A 34 -14.90 -4.49 2.98
CA GLN A 34 -13.84 -5.06 3.82
C GLN A 34 -12.54 -5.26 3.05
N TRP A 35 -12.62 -5.72 1.81
CA TRP A 35 -11.46 -5.83 0.91
C TRP A 35 -10.87 -4.45 0.65
N TRP A 36 -11.69 -3.47 0.24
CA TRP A 36 -11.22 -2.13 -0.09
C TRP A 36 -10.57 -1.43 1.11
N VAL A 37 -11.15 -1.53 2.32
CA VAL A 37 -10.54 -0.99 3.54
C VAL A 37 -9.20 -1.65 3.84
N LYS A 38 -9.05 -2.97 3.61
CA LYS A 38 -7.75 -3.65 3.78
C LYS A 38 -6.73 -3.15 2.75
N GLN A 39 -7.14 -2.99 1.49
CA GLN A 39 -6.29 -2.51 0.41
C GLN A 39 -5.81 -1.07 0.68
N GLN A 40 -6.72 -0.18 1.10
CA GLN A 40 -6.38 1.19 1.46
C GLN A 40 -5.41 1.22 2.64
N LYS A 41 -5.71 0.50 3.73
CA LYS A 41 -4.82 0.42 4.91
C LYS A 41 -3.44 -0.12 4.56
N PHE A 42 -3.36 -1.10 3.66
CA PHE A 42 -2.08 -1.62 3.20
C PHE A 42 -1.29 -0.56 2.44
N ALA A 43 -1.91 0.14 1.49
CA ALA A 43 -1.27 1.22 0.73
C ALA A 43 -0.77 2.35 1.66
N ASP A 44 -1.61 2.81 2.58
CA ASP A 44 -1.25 3.84 3.57
C ASP A 44 -0.09 3.38 4.46
N SER A 45 -0.13 2.13 4.92
CA SER A 45 0.93 1.55 5.74
C SER A 45 2.23 1.42 4.96
N LEU A 46 2.18 1.06 3.68
CA LEU A 46 3.37 0.93 2.84
C LEU A 46 4.08 2.28 2.66
N ILE A 47 3.32 3.36 2.43
CA ILE A 47 3.86 4.72 2.36
C ILE A 47 4.49 5.12 3.71
N ALA A 48 3.82 4.83 4.82
CA ALA A 48 4.33 5.14 6.15
C ALA A 48 5.63 4.37 6.46
N VAL A 49 5.69 3.08 6.10
CA VAL A 49 6.87 2.22 6.28
C VAL A 49 8.04 2.70 5.39
N ASP A 50 7.78 3.02 4.13
CA ASP A 50 8.80 3.55 3.22
C ASP A 50 9.43 4.85 3.74
N ASN A 51 8.61 5.79 4.20
CA ASN A 51 9.07 7.02 4.82
C ASN A 51 9.89 6.78 6.10
N ALA A 52 9.42 5.89 6.97
CA ALA A 52 10.14 5.53 8.19
C ALA A 52 11.51 4.90 7.88
N LEU A 53 11.57 3.99 6.90
CA LEU A 53 12.82 3.36 6.48
C LEU A 53 13.80 4.36 5.86
N LYS A 54 13.30 5.34 5.09
CA LYS A 54 14.13 6.44 4.57
C LYS A 54 14.72 7.29 5.69
N ILE A 55 13.92 7.65 6.70
CA ILE A 55 14.41 8.42 7.86
C ILE A 55 15.48 7.63 8.62
N LEU A 56 15.22 6.35 8.93
CA LEU A 56 16.19 5.50 9.61
C LEU A 56 17.47 5.33 8.79
N ALA A 57 17.37 5.28 7.46
CA ALA A 57 18.54 5.19 6.59
C ALA A 57 19.36 6.49 6.61
N MET A 58 18.69 7.65 6.61
CA MET A 58 19.35 8.95 6.77
C MET A 58 20.04 9.09 8.13
N GLN A 59 19.49 8.48 9.18
CA GLN A 59 20.09 8.44 10.51
C GLN A 59 21.26 7.45 10.61
N GLY A 60 21.42 6.56 9.63
CA GLY A 60 22.44 5.52 9.62
C GLY A 60 22.05 4.25 10.38
N ASP A 61 20.85 4.19 10.96
CA ASP A 61 20.36 3.07 11.76
C ASP A 61 20.03 1.83 10.91
N VAL A 62 19.60 2.05 9.67
CA VAL A 62 19.36 0.98 8.69
C VAL A 62 20.13 1.21 7.40
N CYS A 63 20.49 0.12 6.72
CA CYS A 63 21.05 0.15 5.38
C CYS A 63 20.14 -0.63 4.42
N SER A 64 19.96 -0.11 3.21
CA SER A 64 19.33 -0.82 2.11
C SER A 64 20.35 -1.64 1.32
N VAL A 65 20.00 -2.86 0.94
CA VAL A 65 20.80 -3.75 0.10
C VAL A 65 19.91 -4.24 -1.04
N GLU A 66 20.29 -3.95 -2.28
CA GLU A 66 19.60 -4.49 -3.44
C GLU A 66 20.14 -5.88 -3.78
N ARG A 67 19.22 -6.87 -3.89
CA ARG A 67 19.52 -8.24 -4.33
C ARG A 67 18.38 -8.74 -5.20
N ASN A 68 18.69 -9.31 -6.36
CA ASN A 68 17.71 -9.88 -7.28
C ASN A 68 16.55 -8.90 -7.60
N ASN A 69 16.88 -7.63 -7.92
CA ASN A 69 15.92 -6.54 -8.16
C ASN A 69 14.93 -6.27 -7.00
N LYS A 70 15.29 -6.66 -5.77
CA LYS A 70 14.53 -6.34 -4.55
C LYS A 70 15.42 -5.62 -3.56
N THR A 71 14.89 -4.57 -2.97
CA THR A 71 15.56 -3.81 -1.91
C THR A 71 15.24 -4.41 -0.56
N TYR A 72 16.26 -4.78 0.20
CA TYR A 72 16.15 -5.30 1.56
C TYR A 72 16.68 -4.27 2.54
N TYR A 73 15.98 -4.05 3.64
CA TYR A 73 16.45 -3.18 4.72
C TYR A 73 16.94 -4.02 5.88
N ARG A 74 18.08 -3.65 6.45
CA ARG A 74 18.64 -4.29 7.64
C ARG A 74 19.19 -3.24 8.59
N LEU A 75 19.16 -3.54 9.88
CA LEU A 75 19.89 -2.73 10.86
C LEU A 75 21.36 -2.67 10.47
N THR A 76 21.91 -1.46 10.49
CA THR A 76 23.35 -1.27 10.47
C THR A 76 23.84 -1.80 11.81
N LYS A 77 24.74 -2.79 11.83
CA LYS A 77 25.27 -3.31 13.10
C LYS A 77 25.78 -2.14 13.93
N SER A 78 25.05 -1.82 15.00
CA SER A 78 25.56 -0.92 16.03
C SER A 78 26.83 -1.57 16.58
N LYS A 79 27.88 -0.75 16.62
CA LYS A 79 29.22 -1.11 17.06
C LYS A 79 29.22 -1.67 18.48
#